data_AF-A0A1M4VK89-F1
#
_entry.id   AF-A0A1M4VK89-F1
#
_cell.length_a   1.000
_cell.length_b   1.000
_cell.length_c   1.000
_cell.angle_alpha   90.00
_cell.angle_beta   90.00
_cell.angle_gamma   90.00
#
_symmetry.space_group_name_H-M   'P 1'
#
loop_
_entity.id
_entity.type
_entity.pdbx_description
1 polymer ?
#
loop_
_entity_poly.entity_id
_entity_poly.type
_entity_poly.pdbx_seq_one_letter_code
_entity_poly.pdbx_strand_id
1 'polypeptide(L)'
;MPNYKMAVVVIHGMGSQYRKPHPPSSVPTFSKDLHRRVARRVGADMNKVAWHEVVWAQILQERQKEYLRKIKRSTGYDQLREFVVCNLSDAASYRQTPDASDKTYDEIHKKVELVMRVLRHQISDRAPVLILAHSLGGHIMSNYIYDAQRYLRSGGPPKHATPIENMETVAGLITFGCSIPIFLFAYPEAGIFPIQPPNRALPAALRFRTWWHNYFDKHDVLGFPLGKIAPSYAQLVQSEAIRDLPINAGKIFTSWNPLSHNGYWKDRDLYEPVAARIQKVLAAV
;
A
#
# COMPACT_ATOMS: atom_id res chain seq x y z
N MET A 1 -13.83 -15.61 19.67
CA MET A 1 -12.68 -16.32 19.06
C MET A 1 -12.34 -15.60 17.77
N PRO A 2 -11.06 -15.51 17.35
CA PRO A 2 -10.72 -14.88 16.08
C PRO A 2 -11.38 -15.63 14.92
N ASN A 3 -12.01 -14.89 14.01
CA ASN A 3 -12.85 -15.43 12.94
C ASN A 3 -12.04 -15.78 11.68
N TYR A 4 -10.80 -15.27 11.57
CA TYR A 4 -9.95 -15.47 10.40
C TYR A 4 -8.55 -15.97 10.80
N LYS A 5 -7.84 -16.62 9.87
CA LYS A 5 -6.48 -17.12 10.05
C LYS A 5 -5.39 -16.14 9.62
N MET A 6 -5.71 -15.24 8.70
CA MET A 6 -4.80 -14.21 8.20
C MET A 6 -5.59 -12.97 7.77
N ALA A 7 -4.87 -11.87 7.52
CA ALA A 7 -5.45 -10.67 6.93
C ALA A 7 -4.74 -10.27 5.63
N VAL A 8 -5.50 -9.62 4.75
CA VAL A 8 -5.00 -8.86 3.61
C VAL A 8 -5.37 -7.40 3.81
N VAL A 9 -4.37 -6.54 3.87
CA VAL A 9 -4.56 -5.08 3.97
C VAL A 9 -4.21 -4.47 2.63
N VAL A 10 -5.19 -3.76 2.04
CA VAL A 10 -5.02 -3.09 0.75
C VAL A 10 -5.01 -1.58 0.97
N ILE A 11 -4.04 -0.90 0.40
CA ILE A 11 -3.99 0.56 0.36
C ILE A 11 -3.78 1.02 -1.07
N HIS A 12 -4.42 2.13 -1.42
CA HIS A 12 -4.24 2.76 -2.72
C HIS A 12 -3.76 4.20 -2.55
N GLY A 13 -2.98 4.68 -3.51
CA GLY A 13 -2.40 6.02 -3.53
C GLY A 13 -3.23 7.18 -4.09
N MET A 14 -4.55 7.06 -4.27
CA MET A 14 -5.32 8.10 -4.99
C MET A 14 -6.46 8.67 -4.14
N GLY A 15 -6.53 10.00 -4.04
CA GLY A 15 -7.50 10.77 -3.25
C GLY A 15 -8.93 10.83 -3.78
N SER A 16 -9.33 9.93 -4.69
CA SER A 16 -10.68 9.95 -5.31
C SER A 16 -11.60 8.83 -4.83
N GLN A 17 -11.12 7.98 -3.93
CA GLN A 17 -11.81 6.74 -3.51
C GLN A 17 -12.89 6.97 -2.47
N TYR A 18 -12.94 8.16 -1.87
CA TYR A 18 -13.89 8.43 -0.80
C TYR A 18 -15.27 8.80 -1.35
N ARG A 19 -16.28 8.05 -0.92
CA ARG A 19 -17.71 8.31 -1.16
C ARG A 19 -18.44 8.36 0.19
N LYS A 20 -19.46 9.21 0.31
CA LYS A 20 -20.35 9.29 1.49
C LYS A 20 -21.67 8.56 1.20
N PRO A 21 -22.18 7.69 2.10
CA PRO A 21 -21.51 7.19 3.31
C PRO A 21 -20.32 6.29 2.95
N HIS A 22 -19.29 6.30 3.79
CA HIS A 22 -18.10 5.48 3.57
C HIS A 22 -18.38 4.05 4.06
N PRO A 23 -18.19 3.02 3.21
CA PRO A 23 -18.37 1.65 3.64
C PRO A 23 -17.31 1.25 4.70
N PRO A 24 -17.58 0.25 5.55
CA PRO A 24 -16.58 -0.31 6.44
C PRO A 24 -15.35 -0.78 5.68
N SER A 25 -14.16 -0.75 6.31
CA SER A 25 -12.91 -1.18 5.66
C SER A 25 -12.93 -2.63 5.18
N SER A 26 -13.80 -3.48 5.75
CA SER A 26 -13.99 -4.87 5.34
C SER A 26 -14.78 -5.05 4.04
N VAL A 27 -15.34 -3.97 3.45
CA VAL A 27 -16.11 -4.02 2.22
C VAL A 27 -15.23 -3.50 1.07
N PRO A 28 -14.77 -4.37 0.15
CA PRO A 28 -13.91 -3.94 -0.95
C PRO A 28 -14.61 -2.92 -1.86
N THR A 29 -13.96 -1.76 -2.03
CA THR A 29 -14.36 -0.69 -2.92
C THR A 29 -13.40 -0.60 -4.11
N PHE A 30 -12.26 0.07 -3.94
CA PHE A 30 -11.28 0.27 -5.00
C PHE A 30 -10.56 -1.04 -5.36
N SER A 31 -10.44 -1.99 -4.41
CA SER A 31 -9.82 -3.30 -4.64
C SER A 31 -10.82 -4.37 -5.08
N LYS A 32 -12.09 -4.02 -5.32
CA LYS A 32 -13.19 -4.97 -5.58
C LYS A 32 -12.89 -5.98 -6.69
N ASP A 33 -12.32 -5.53 -7.81
CA ASP A 33 -12.04 -6.43 -8.94
C ASP A 33 -10.86 -7.37 -8.65
N LEU A 34 -9.83 -6.89 -7.95
CA LEU A 34 -8.71 -7.70 -7.47
C LEU A 34 -9.20 -8.73 -6.47
N HIS A 35 -9.94 -8.30 -5.44
CA HIS A 35 -10.55 -9.17 -4.44
C HIS A 35 -11.38 -10.28 -5.11
N ARG A 36 -12.26 -9.93 -6.06
CA ARG A 36 -13.08 -10.93 -6.77
C ARG A 36 -12.23 -11.96 -7.53
N ARG A 37 -11.15 -11.53 -8.19
CA ARG A 37 -10.27 -12.42 -8.97
C ARG A 37 -9.43 -13.32 -8.05
N VAL A 38 -8.86 -12.75 -7.00
CA VAL A 38 -8.14 -13.48 -5.95
C VAL A 38 -9.05 -14.49 -5.27
N ALA A 39 -10.23 -14.09 -4.81
CA ALA A 39 -11.19 -14.97 -4.13
C ALA A 39 -11.59 -16.17 -5.00
N ARG A 40 -11.83 -15.98 -6.30
CA ARG A 40 -12.09 -17.08 -7.24
C ARG A 40 -10.94 -18.08 -7.33
N ARG A 41 -9.70 -17.62 -7.20
CA ARG A 41 -8.51 -18.46 -7.31
C ARG A 41 -8.12 -19.15 -6.01
N VAL A 42 -8.33 -18.47 -4.87
CA VAL A 42 -8.13 -19.01 -3.52
C VAL A 42 -9.21 -20.05 -3.18
N GLY A 43 -10.44 -19.84 -3.64
CA GLY A 43 -11.56 -20.76 -3.42
C GLY A 43 -12.16 -20.62 -2.01
N ALA A 44 -12.64 -21.75 -1.46
CA ALA A 44 -13.34 -21.77 -0.17
C ALA A 44 -12.52 -21.17 0.97
N ASP A 45 -11.20 -21.36 0.95
CA ASP A 45 -10.26 -20.85 1.95
C ASP A 45 -10.24 -19.32 2.08
N MET A 46 -10.81 -18.59 1.13
CA MET A 46 -10.96 -17.14 1.25
C MET A 46 -11.84 -16.75 2.46
N ASN A 47 -12.69 -17.65 2.96
CA ASN A 47 -13.46 -17.43 4.18
C ASN A 47 -12.59 -17.33 5.46
N LYS A 48 -11.32 -17.75 5.39
CA LYS A 48 -10.32 -17.64 6.48
C LYS A 48 -9.50 -16.35 6.38
N VAL A 49 -9.78 -15.46 5.43
CA VAL A 49 -8.99 -14.26 5.15
C VAL A 49 -9.81 -13.00 5.44
N ALA A 50 -9.34 -12.19 6.39
CA ALA A 50 -9.89 -10.86 6.63
C ALA A 50 -9.35 -9.88 5.57
N TRP A 51 -10.20 -9.37 4.68
CA TRP A 51 -9.79 -8.40 3.66
C TRP A 51 -10.20 -6.99 4.06
N HIS A 52 -9.23 -6.08 4.20
CA HIS A 52 -9.48 -4.71 4.62
C HIS A 52 -8.81 -3.68 3.71
N GLU A 53 -9.52 -2.59 3.43
CA GLU A 53 -9.02 -1.43 2.70
C GLU A 53 -8.68 -0.29 3.66
N VAL A 54 -7.50 0.32 3.47
CA VAL A 54 -7.12 1.58 4.09
C VAL A 54 -7.53 2.71 3.14
N VAL A 55 -8.57 3.45 3.51
CA VAL A 55 -9.04 4.62 2.77
C VAL A 55 -8.67 5.89 3.53
N TRP A 56 -7.81 6.69 2.92
CA TRP A 56 -7.30 7.94 3.51
C TRP A 56 -7.67 9.19 2.72
N ALA A 57 -8.15 9.02 1.47
CA ALA A 57 -8.53 10.09 0.54
C ALA A 57 -9.36 11.22 1.17
N GLN A 58 -10.26 10.90 2.11
CA GLN A 58 -11.11 11.86 2.81
C GLN A 58 -10.39 13.02 3.52
N ILE A 59 -9.10 12.87 3.82
CA ILE A 59 -8.30 13.89 4.51
C ILE A 59 -8.12 15.14 3.62
N LEU A 60 -7.91 14.93 2.32
CA LEU A 60 -7.65 15.99 1.33
C LEU A 60 -8.81 16.19 0.36
N GLN A 61 -9.53 15.12 0.02
CA GLN A 61 -10.52 15.10 -1.07
C GLN A 61 -11.62 16.17 -0.94
N GLU A 62 -12.08 16.46 0.28
CA GLU A 62 -13.14 17.47 0.48
C GLU A 62 -12.67 18.87 0.08
N ARG A 63 -11.46 19.25 0.52
CA ARG A 63 -10.85 20.56 0.25
C ARG A 63 -10.52 20.71 -1.24
N GLN A 64 -10.00 19.65 -1.84
CA GLN A 64 -9.71 19.57 -3.28
C GLN A 64 -10.98 19.74 -4.12
N LYS A 65 -12.05 19.00 -3.80
CA LYS A 65 -13.33 19.09 -4.52
C LYS A 65 -14.02 20.43 -4.32
N GLU A 66 -13.88 21.06 -3.17
CA GLU A 66 -14.35 22.43 -2.96
C GLU A 66 -13.61 23.42 -3.85
N TYR A 67 -12.27 23.35 -3.90
CA TYR A 67 -11.49 24.21 -4.77
C TYR A 67 -11.84 24.02 -6.25
N LEU A 68 -11.91 22.77 -6.72
CA LEU A 68 -12.31 22.44 -8.09
C LEU A 68 -13.71 23.00 -8.44
N ARG A 69 -14.66 22.96 -7.50
CA ARG A 69 -15.98 23.59 -7.69
C ARG A 69 -15.89 25.11 -7.85
N LYS A 70 -15.05 25.79 -7.08
CA LYS A 70 -14.86 27.25 -7.15
C LYS A 70 -14.30 27.70 -8.50
N ILE A 71 -13.36 26.94 -9.06
CA ILE A 71 -12.70 27.28 -10.34
C ILE A 71 -13.37 26.69 -11.58
N LYS A 72 -14.43 25.88 -11.41
CA LYS A 72 -15.07 25.11 -12.49
C LYS A 72 -15.53 25.97 -13.66
N ARG A 73 -16.04 27.18 -13.40
CA ARG A 73 -16.50 28.10 -14.47
C ARG A 73 -15.38 28.86 -15.16
N SER A 74 -14.18 28.86 -14.58
CA SER A 74 -13.03 29.63 -15.04
C SER A 74 -11.96 28.77 -15.72
N THR A 75 -12.19 27.46 -15.82
CA THR A 75 -11.20 26.51 -16.36
C THR A 75 -11.87 25.44 -17.22
N GLY A 76 -11.11 24.79 -18.12
CA GLY A 76 -11.58 23.64 -18.94
C GLY A 76 -10.73 22.39 -18.67
N TYR A 77 -11.05 21.23 -19.26
CA TYR A 77 -10.39 19.94 -18.94
C TYR A 77 -10.60 19.46 -17.49
N ASP A 78 -11.81 19.61 -16.96
CA ASP A 78 -12.16 19.33 -15.55
C ASP A 78 -11.73 17.94 -15.07
N GLN A 79 -11.89 16.90 -15.88
CA GLN A 79 -11.51 15.53 -15.50
C GLN A 79 -9.99 15.37 -15.34
N LEU A 80 -9.22 15.93 -16.27
CA LEU A 80 -7.75 15.90 -16.18
C LEU A 80 -7.27 16.75 -15.00
N ARG A 81 -7.90 17.90 -14.77
CA ARG A 81 -7.57 18.74 -13.61
C ARG A 81 -7.94 18.09 -12.29
N GLU A 82 -9.10 17.45 -12.18
CA GLU A 82 -9.47 16.66 -11.00
C GLU A 82 -8.44 15.55 -10.76
N PHE A 83 -8.03 14.84 -11.81
CA PHE A 83 -6.95 13.85 -11.69
C PHE A 83 -5.65 14.48 -11.17
N VAL A 84 -5.16 15.57 -11.77
CA VAL A 84 -3.93 16.23 -11.33
C VAL A 84 -4.06 16.71 -9.88
N VAL A 85 -5.13 17.42 -9.53
CA VAL A 85 -5.35 17.93 -8.18
C VAL A 85 -5.43 16.77 -7.19
N CYS A 86 -6.24 15.74 -7.44
CA CYS A 86 -6.42 14.62 -6.51
C CYS A 86 -5.29 13.57 -6.52
N ASN A 87 -4.25 13.71 -7.35
CA ASN A 87 -3.10 12.79 -7.34
C ASN A 87 -1.78 13.52 -7.06
N LEU A 88 -1.50 14.60 -7.80
CA LEU A 88 -0.28 15.38 -7.61
C LEU A 88 -0.34 16.15 -6.29
N SER A 89 -1.47 16.76 -5.93
CA SER A 89 -1.55 17.47 -4.65
C SER A 89 -1.55 16.52 -3.45
N ASP A 90 -2.08 15.29 -3.60
CA ASP A 90 -1.95 14.24 -2.59
C ASP A 90 -0.49 13.88 -2.35
N ALA A 91 0.26 13.61 -3.43
CA ALA A 91 1.69 13.33 -3.38
C ALA A 91 2.49 14.49 -2.77
N ALA A 92 2.16 15.74 -3.12
CA ALA A 92 2.83 16.93 -2.59
C ALA A 92 2.49 17.23 -1.13
N SER A 93 1.25 16.91 -0.70
CA SER A 93 0.77 17.16 0.67
C SER A 93 1.18 16.05 1.63
N TYR A 94 1.39 14.83 1.13
CA TYR A 94 1.87 13.72 1.96
C TYR A 94 3.38 13.84 2.24
N ARG A 95 3.73 14.61 3.28
CA ARG A 95 5.10 14.74 3.76
C ARG A 95 5.11 15.09 5.26
N GLN A 96 6.16 14.69 5.96
CA GLN A 96 6.44 15.26 7.27
C GLN A 96 6.88 16.72 7.09
N THR A 97 6.35 17.62 7.91
CA THR A 97 6.76 19.02 7.92
C THR A 97 7.08 19.46 9.36
N PRO A 98 7.96 20.47 9.54
CA PRO A 98 8.15 21.09 10.85
C PRO A 98 6.98 21.99 11.26
N ASP A 99 6.05 22.29 10.34
CA ASP A 99 4.86 23.08 10.62
C ASP A 99 3.83 22.22 11.36
N ALA A 100 3.68 22.48 12.67
CA ALA A 100 2.75 21.75 13.54
C ALA A 100 1.28 21.89 13.12
N SER A 101 0.94 22.83 12.22
CA SER A 101 -0.40 22.96 11.66
C SER A 101 -0.70 21.94 10.55
N ASP A 102 0.32 21.42 9.86
CA ASP A 102 0.15 20.37 8.85
C ASP A 102 0.17 18.99 9.51
N LYS A 103 -1.03 18.41 9.63
CA LYS A 103 -1.24 17.08 10.22
C LYS A 103 -1.47 15.99 9.18
N THR A 104 -1.30 16.29 7.89
CA THR A 104 -1.70 15.41 6.77
C THR A 104 -1.02 14.04 6.88
N TYR A 105 0.29 14.03 7.12
CA TYR A 105 1.08 12.82 7.26
C TYR A 105 0.57 11.92 8.40
N ASP A 106 0.41 12.48 9.60
CA ASP A 106 -0.06 11.77 10.78
C ASP A 106 -1.52 11.32 10.65
N GLU A 107 -2.38 12.13 10.03
CA GLU A 107 -3.78 11.78 9.78
C GLU A 107 -3.92 10.60 8.83
N ILE A 108 -3.07 10.51 7.79
CA ILE A 108 -3.02 9.37 6.88
C ILE A 108 -2.53 8.12 7.63
N HIS A 109 -1.48 8.24 8.44
CA HIS A 109 -0.96 7.13 9.25
C HIS A 109 -2.00 6.61 10.26
N LYS A 110 -2.79 7.49 10.87
CA LYS A 110 -3.92 7.12 11.74
C LYS A 110 -4.98 6.26 11.02
N LYS A 111 -5.13 6.37 9.69
CA LYS A 111 -6.03 5.48 8.92
C LYS A 111 -5.48 4.07 8.83
N VAL A 112 -4.17 3.92 8.68
CA VAL A 112 -3.50 2.62 8.76
C VAL A 112 -3.70 2.02 10.15
N GLU A 113 -3.41 2.78 11.21
CA GLU A 113 -3.60 2.35 12.61
C GLU A 113 -5.04 1.87 12.89
N LEU A 114 -6.03 2.60 12.40
CA LEU A 114 -7.44 2.24 12.58
C LEU A 114 -7.75 0.87 11.98
N VAL A 115 -7.26 0.59 10.77
CA VAL A 115 -7.47 -0.70 10.11
C VAL A 115 -6.76 -1.82 10.88
N MET A 116 -5.53 -1.60 11.32
CA MET A 116 -4.80 -2.59 12.13
C MET A 116 -5.50 -2.87 13.47
N ARG A 117 -6.07 -1.84 14.10
CA ARG A 117 -6.86 -1.98 15.33
C ARG A 117 -8.16 -2.76 15.10
N VAL A 118 -8.79 -2.63 13.94
CA VAL A 118 -9.94 -3.49 13.59
C VAL A 118 -9.50 -4.94 13.43
N LEU A 119 -8.39 -5.18 12.73
CA LEU A 119 -7.86 -6.52 12.49
C LEU A 119 -7.48 -7.26 13.77
N ARG A 120 -6.93 -6.57 14.78
CA ARG A 120 -6.58 -7.20 16.08
C ARG A 120 -7.78 -7.88 16.76
N HIS A 121 -9.01 -7.45 16.45
CA HIS A 121 -10.23 -8.04 17.00
C HIS A 121 -10.79 -9.17 16.13
N GLN A 122 -10.23 -9.41 14.95
CA GLN A 122 -10.70 -10.38 13.97
C GLN A 122 -9.74 -11.55 13.77
N ILE A 123 -8.43 -11.32 13.94
CA ILE A 123 -7.36 -12.30 13.83
C ILE A 123 -6.53 -12.35 15.12
N SER A 124 -5.77 -13.42 15.33
CA SER A 124 -4.82 -13.51 16.44
C SER A 124 -3.73 -12.43 16.32
N ASP A 125 -3.21 -11.95 17.45
CA ASP A 125 -2.13 -10.94 17.52
C ASP A 125 -0.85 -11.35 16.77
N ARG A 126 -0.67 -12.64 16.51
CA ARG A 126 0.46 -13.22 15.76
C ARG A 126 0.07 -13.77 14.38
N ALA A 127 -1.17 -13.56 13.94
CA ALA A 127 -1.62 -13.99 12.63
C ALA A 127 -0.92 -13.16 11.52
N PRO A 128 -0.59 -13.78 10.38
CA PRO A 128 0.10 -13.12 9.29
C PRO A 128 -0.79 -12.10 8.58
N VAL A 129 -0.17 -10.99 8.19
CA VAL A 129 -0.77 -9.93 7.37
C VAL A 129 -0.04 -9.85 6.03
N LEU A 130 -0.79 -9.86 4.93
CA LEU A 130 -0.29 -9.56 3.59
C LEU A 130 -0.70 -8.13 3.22
N ILE A 131 0.26 -7.28 2.86
CA ILE A 131 -0.01 -5.90 2.46
C ILE A 131 0.01 -5.80 0.93
N LEU A 132 -1.04 -5.23 0.34
CA LEU A 132 -1.15 -4.90 -1.07
C LEU A 132 -1.18 -3.38 -1.22
N ALA A 133 -0.14 -2.78 -1.78
CA ALA A 133 0.03 -1.33 -1.79
C ALA A 133 0.20 -0.78 -3.22
N HIS A 134 -0.79 -0.02 -3.67
CA HIS A 134 -0.82 0.56 -5.00
C HIS A 134 -0.33 2.01 -5.00
N SER A 135 0.52 2.39 -5.97
CA SER A 135 0.88 3.80 -6.20
C SER A 135 1.51 4.45 -4.97
N LEU A 136 1.11 5.70 -4.64
CA LEU A 136 1.47 6.40 -3.41
C LEU A 136 1.18 5.58 -2.14
N GLY A 137 0.23 4.63 -2.18
CA GLY A 137 -0.02 3.70 -1.07
C GLY A 137 1.21 2.87 -0.69
N GLY A 138 2.08 2.55 -1.66
CA GLY A 138 3.37 1.91 -1.40
C GLY A 138 4.31 2.80 -0.58
N HIS A 139 4.39 4.07 -0.94
CA HIS A 139 5.17 5.06 -0.19
C HIS A 139 4.58 5.30 1.21
N ILE A 140 3.25 5.39 1.33
CA ILE A 140 2.57 5.52 2.63
C ILE A 140 2.92 4.36 3.56
N MET A 141 2.76 3.12 3.09
CA MET A 141 3.05 1.95 3.94
C MET A 141 4.53 1.78 4.24
N SER A 142 5.41 2.06 3.26
CA SER A 142 6.85 2.04 3.49
C SER A 142 7.24 3.05 4.59
N ASN A 143 6.71 4.27 4.53
CA ASN A 143 6.98 5.29 5.53
C ASN A 143 6.39 4.93 6.91
N TYR A 144 5.15 4.42 6.96
CA TYR A 144 4.53 3.96 8.21
C TYR A 144 5.37 2.88 8.91
N ILE A 145 5.84 1.88 8.15
CA ILE A 145 6.72 0.83 8.67
C ILE A 145 8.10 1.40 9.04
N TYR A 146 8.64 2.28 8.21
CA TYR A 146 9.93 2.93 8.44
C TYR A 146 9.94 3.71 9.75
N ASP A 147 8.91 4.51 10.01
CA ASP A 147 8.79 5.33 11.22
C ASP A 147 8.70 4.45 12.47
N ALA A 148 7.90 3.39 12.43
CA ALA A 148 7.82 2.42 13.52
C ALA A 148 9.18 1.75 13.79
N GLN A 149 9.89 1.32 12.75
CA GLN A 149 11.22 0.72 12.88
C GLN A 149 12.27 1.73 13.33
N ARG A 150 12.22 2.97 12.86
CA ARG A 150 13.12 4.05 13.23
C ARG A 150 12.97 4.37 14.72
N TYR A 151 11.74 4.52 15.19
CA TYR A 151 11.45 4.77 16.60
C TYR A 151 12.04 3.69 17.52
N LEU A 152 11.85 2.41 17.15
CA LEU A 152 12.45 1.28 17.85
C LEU A 152 13.98 1.30 17.84
N ARG A 153 14.61 1.59 16.68
CA ARG A 153 16.08 1.69 16.58
C ARG A 153 16.65 2.84 17.41
N SER A 154 15.89 3.90 17.60
CA SER A 154 16.25 5.04 18.46
C SER A 154 16.01 4.78 19.96
N GLY A 155 15.69 3.54 20.36
CA GLY A 155 15.46 3.16 21.75
C GLY A 155 14.03 3.42 22.25
N GLY A 156 13.11 3.82 21.38
CA GLY A 156 11.70 3.94 21.71
C GLY A 156 11.05 2.58 21.95
N PRO A 157 10.04 2.47 22.85
CA PRO A 157 9.25 1.26 23.00
C PRO A 157 8.37 1.00 21.76
N PRO A 158 7.80 -0.20 21.58
CA PRO A 158 6.74 -0.42 20.60
C PRO A 158 5.58 0.56 20.82
N LYS A 159 5.04 1.12 19.72
CA LYS A 159 3.98 2.14 19.78
C LYS A 159 2.66 1.58 20.32
N HIS A 160 2.40 0.30 20.05
CA HIS A 160 1.18 -0.41 20.45
C HIS A 160 1.52 -1.65 21.28
N ALA A 161 0.53 -2.20 21.98
CA ALA A 161 0.72 -3.38 22.83
C ALA A 161 0.85 -4.69 22.03
N THR A 162 0.28 -4.74 20.81
CA THR A 162 0.20 -5.99 20.03
C THR A 162 1.17 -5.98 18.84
N PRO A 163 1.76 -7.14 18.49
CA PRO A 163 2.65 -7.24 17.32
C PRO A 163 1.97 -6.85 16.01
N ILE A 164 0.69 -7.19 15.83
CA ILE A 164 -0.08 -6.84 14.62
C ILE A 164 -0.21 -5.33 14.44
N GLU A 165 -0.52 -4.57 15.50
CA GLU A 165 -0.62 -3.10 15.44
C GLU A 165 0.74 -2.44 15.17
N ASN A 166 1.84 -3.07 15.58
CA ASN A 166 3.22 -2.62 15.32
C ASN A 166 3.81 -3.10 13.99
N MET A 167 3.00 -3.69 13.09
CA MET A 167 3.45 -4.23 11.80
C MET A 167 4.52 -5.32 11.93
N GLU A 168 4.51 -6.10 13.00
CA GLU A 168 5.52 -7.15 13.22
C GLU A 168 5.12 -8.52 12.67
N THR A 169 3.88 -8.63 12.18
CA THR A 169 3.29 -9.85 11.62
C THR A 169 3.08 -9.78 10.10
N VAL A 170 3.77 -8.87 9.40
CA VAL A 170 3.63 -8.73 7.94
C VAL A 170 4.39 -9.85 7.24
N ALA A 171 3.67 -10.85 6.74
CA ALA A 171 4.24 -11.98 6.01
C ALA A 171 4.66 -11.60 4.58
N GLY A 172 4.17 -10.49 4.04
CA GLY A 172 4.65 -9.98 2.76
C GLY A 172 4.12 -8.59 2.43
N LEU A 173 4.90 -7.88 1.63
CA LEU A 173 4.55 -6.60 1.03
C LEU A 173 4.53 -6.77 -0.49
N ILE A 174 3.39 -6.50 -1.11
CA ILE A 174 3.23 -6.48 -2.55
C ILE A 174 2.93 -5.05 -2.96
N THR A 175 3.90 -4.38 -3.56
CA THR A 175 3.71 -3.07 -4.18
C THR A 175 3.40 -3.23 -5.65
N PHE A 176 2.54 -2.37 -6.20
CA PHE A 176 2.28 -2.33 -7.63
C PHE A 176 2.03 -0.91 -8.12
N GLY A 177 2.47 -0.58 -9.34
CA GLY A 177 2.48 0.81 -9.83
C GLY A 177 3.22 1.74 -8.87
N CYS A 178 4.28 1.26 -8.21
CA CYS A 178 4.85 1.88 -7.02
C CYS A 178 5.65 3.15 -7.34
N SER A 179 5.32 4.25 -6.66
CA SER A 179 5.92 5.58 -6.88
C SER A 179 6.97 5.98 -5.84
N ILE A 180 7.43 5.05 -5.00
CA ILE A 180 8.46 5.29 -3.96
C ILE A 180 9.68 6.08 -4.50
N PRO A 181 10.25 5.75 -5.68
CA PRO A 181 11.44 6.45 -6.17
C PRO A 181 11.28 7.96 -6.32
N ILE A 182 10.09 8.43 -6.74
CA ILE A 182 9.81 9.86 -6.92
C ILE A 182 10.08 10.65 -5.63
N PHE A 183 9.72 10.09 -4.48
CA PHE A 183 9.84 10.76 -3.18
C PHE A 183 11.23 10.66 -2.58
N LEU A 184 11.96 9.58 -2.90
CA LEU A 184 13.29 9.35 -2.34
C LEU A 184 14.37 10.25 -2.97
N PHE A 185 14.09 10.88 -4.13
CA PHE A 185 14.98 11.90 -4.70
C PHE A 185 15.15 13.15 -3.84
N ALA A 186 14.34 13.33 -2.80
CA ALA A 186 14.57 14.34 -1.77
C ALA A 186 15.83 14.08 -0.93
N TYR A 187 16.44 12.88 -1.02
CA TYR A 187 17.60 12.47 -0.23
C TYR A 187 18.80 12.15 -1.13
N PRO A 188 20.04 12.39 -0.65
CA PRO A 188 21.23 11.84 -1.30
C PRO A 188 21.15 10.31 -1.36
N GLU A 189 21.61 9.70 -2.45
CA GLU A 189 21.51 8.24 -2.68
C GLU A 189 22.08 7.41 -1.51
N ALA A 190 23.23 7.83 -0.95
CA ALA A 190 23.86 7.18 0.19
C ALA A 190 23.05 7.27 1.51
N GLY A 191 22.10 8.19 1.59
CA GLY A 191 21.19 8.38 2.72
C GLY A 191 19.87 7.63 2.59
N ILE A 192 19.64 6.93 1.48
CA ILE A 192 18.41 6.18 1.24
C ILE A 192 18.55 4.77 1.83
N PHE A 193 17.63 4.38 2.71
CA PHE A 193 17.60 3.05 3.33
C PHE A 193 16.19 2.44 3.27
N PRO A 194 16.03 1.20 2.79
CA PRO A 194 14.74 0.52 2.78
C PRO A 194 14.30 0.10 4.18
N ILE A 195 13.00 -0.13 4.34
CA ILE A 195 12.46 -0.82 5.51
C ILE A 195 13.02 -2.24 5.62
N GLN A 196 13.20 -2.69 6.86
CA GLN A 196 13.57 -4.07 7.18
C GLN A 196 12.34 -4.99 7.13
N PRO A 197 12.50 -6.32 7.03
CA PRO A 197 11.38 -7.26 7.03
C PRO A 197 10.46 -7.07 8.26
N PRO A 198 9.18 -6.71 8.08
CA PRO A 198 8.24 -6.44 9.18
C PRO A 198 7.60 -7.74 9.72
N ASN A 199 8.41 -8.77 9.97
CA ASN A 199 7.93 -10.13 10.24
C ASN A 199 8.51 -10.79 11.50
N ARG A 200 9.11 -10.00 12.41
CA ARG A 200 9.81 -10.51 13.60
C ARG A 200 8.92 -11.31 14.56
N ALA A 201 7.60 -11.07 14.56
CA ALA A 201 6.67 -11.78 15.43
C ALA A 201 6.09 -13.07 14.80
N LEU A 202 6.36 -13.31 13.51
CA LEU A 202 5.93 -14.52 12.80
C LEU A 202 6.85 -15.72 13.06
N PRO A 203 6.35 -16.96 13.00
CA PRO A 203 7.20 -18.15 12.95
C PRO A 203 8.03 -18.21 11.66
N ALA A 204 9.13 -18.96 11.68
CA ALA A 204 10.06 -19.06 10.55
C ALA A 204 9.40 -19.48 9.22
N ALA A 205 8.40 -20.37 9.27
CA ALA A 205 7.65 -20.82 8.10
C ALA A 205 6.93 -19.69 7.34
N LEU A 206 6.62 -18.58 8.02
CA LEU A 206 5.96 -17.40 7.47
C LEU A 206 6.92 -16.23 7.20
N ARG A 207 8.21 -16.38 7.52
CA ARG A 207 9.26 -15.39 7.20
C ARG A 207 9.91 -15.72 5.86
N PHE A 208 9.19 -15.44 4.78
CA PHE A 208 9.70 -15.71 3.43
C PHE A 208 10.96 -14.91 3.13
N ARG A 209 11.95 -15.54 2.49
CA ARG A 209 13.16 -14.87 1.98
C ARG A 209 12.79 -13.66 1.12
N THR A 210 12.04 -13.90 0.04
CA THR A 210 11.41 -12.83 -0.75
C THR A 210 10.10 -12.42 -0.08
N TRP A 211 10.17 -11.40 0.75
CA TRP A 211 9.02 -10.85 1.47
C TRP A 211 8.41 -9.65 0.74
N TRP A 212 9.18 -8.90 -0.06
CA TRP A 212 8.70 -7.77 -0.87
C TRP A 212 8.66 -8.11 -2.36
N HIS A 213 7.48 -8.05 -2.98
CA HIS A 213 7.33 -8.13 -4.43
C HIS A 213 6.87 -6.77 -4.96
N ASN A 214 7.57 -6.23 -5.95
CA ASN A 214 7.22 -4.97 -6.59
C ASN A 214 6.86 -5.19 -8.05
N TYR A 215 5.60 -4.98 -8.40
CA TYR A 215 5.09 -5.11 -9.76
C TYR A 215 5.03 -3.75 -10.44
N PHE A 216 5.63 -3.63 -11.62
CA PHE A 216 5.59 -2.38 -12.39
C PHE A 216 5.36 -2.68 -13.86
N ASP A 217 4.73 -1.76 -14.56
CA ASP A 217 4.53 -1.84 -16.01
C ASP A 217 5.56 -0.91 -16.63
N LYS A 218 6.27 -1.37 -17.66
CA LYS A 218 7.29 -0.57 -18.34
C LYS A 218 6.71 0.70 -18.96
N HIS A 219 5.40 0.75 -19.18
CA HIS A 219 4.67 1.87 -19.76
C HIS A 219 3.88 2.68 -18.71
N ASP A 220 3.93 2.30 -17.43
CA ASP A 220 3.39 3.12 -16.34
C ASP A 220 4.46 4.10 -15.87
N VAL A 221 4.29 5.38 -16.23
CA VAL A 221 5.22 6.47 -15.85
C VAL A 221 5.24 6.78 -14.35
N LEU A 222 4.33 6.18 -13.57
CA LEU A 222 4.27 6.31 -12.12
C LEU A 222 4.75 5.05 -11.38
N GLY A 223 4.99 3.95 -12.10
CA GLY A 223 5.41 2.67 -11.56
C GLY A 223 6.88 2.38 -11.85
N PHE A 224 7.68 2.19 -10.80
CA PHE A 224 9.12 2.06 -10.95
C PHE A 224 9.67 0.78 -10.30
N PRO A 225 10.76 0.21 -10.84
CA PRO A 225 11.55 -0.78 -10.12
C PRO A 225 12.22 -0.15 -8.89
N LEU A 226 12.32 -0.88 -7.78
CA LEU A 226 12.88 -0.37 -6.54
C LEU A 226 14.38 -0.66 -6.37
N GLY A 227 14.88 -1.74 -6.96
CA GLY A 227 16.27 -2.17 -6.81
C GLY A 227 17.33 -1.18 -7.30
N LYS A 228 16.94 -0.22 -8.15
CA LYS A 228 17.84 0.78 -8.76
C LYS A 228 17.84 2.14 -8.07
N ILE A 229 17.14 2.28 -6.94
CA ILE A 229 17.03 3.58 -6.24
C ILE A 229 18.33 3.97 -5.55
N ALA A 230 18.97 3.01 -4.87
CA ALA A 230 20.16 3.21 -4.06
C ALA A 230 20.89 1.87 -3.81
N PRO A 231 22.17 1.87 -3.40
CA PRO A 231 22.92 0.64 -3.12
C PRO A 231 22.25 -0.25 -2.07
N SER A 232 21.57 0.36 -1.08
CA SER A 232 20.82 -0.35 -0.04
C SER A 232 19.62 -1.13 -0.60
N TYR A 233 18.95 -0.63 -1.62
CA TYR A 233 17.90 -1.36 -2.34
C TYR A 233 18.48 -2.44 -3.26
N ALA A 234 19.62 -2.17 -3.90
CA ALA A 234 20.32 -3.17 -4.72
C ALA A 234 20.73 -4.40 -3.89
N GLN A 235 21.17 -4.19 -2.64
CA GLN A 235 21.46 -5.28 -1.70
C GLN A 235 20.23 -6.12 -1.36
N LEU A 236 19.03 -5.52 -1.27
CA LEU A 236 17.80 -6.30 -1.11
C LEU A 236 17.50 -7.18 -2.32
N VAL A 237 17.79 -6.71 -3.54
CA VAL A 237 17.65 -7.53 -4.75
C VAL A 237 18.65 -8.68 -4.72
N GLN A 238 19.92 -8.39 -4.41
CA GLN A 238 20.99 -9.40 -4.35
C GLN A 238 20.72 -10.48 -3.30
N SER A 239 20.14 -10.12 -2.16
CA SER A 239 19.76 -11.07 -1.11
C SER A 239 18.43 -11.80 -1.37
N GLU A 240 17.75 -11.47 -2.47
CA GLU A 240 16.40 -11.94 -2.85
C GLU A 240 15.30 -11.52 -1.86
N ALA A 241 15.55 -10.49 -1.05
CA ALA A 241 14.59 -9.92 -0.11
C ALA A 241 13.46 -9.17 -0.83
N ILE A 242 13.81 -8.47 -1.92
CA ILE A 242 12.88 -7.82 -2.85
C ILE A 242 12.98 -8.43 -4.24
N ARG A 243 11.85 -8.52 -4.94
CA ARG A 243 11.80 -8.88 -6.36
C ARG A 243 11.01 -7.84 -7.16
N ASP A 244 11.71 -7.18 -8.08
CA ASP A 244 11.10 -6.31 -9.10
C ASP A 244 10.57 -7.16 -10.26
N LEU A 245 9.30 -7.00 -10.60
CA LEU A 245 8.54 -7.84 -11.53
C LEU A 245 7.87 -6.95 -12.60
N PRO A 246 8.41 -6.90 -13.83
CA PRO A 246 7.73 -6.20 -14.92
C PRO A 246 6.48 -6.98 -15.33
N ILE A 247 5.35 -6.30 -15.48
CA ILE A 247 4.09 -6.84 -16.01
C ILE A 247 3.53 -5.93 -17.13
N ASN A 248 2.42 -6.33 -17.73
CA ASN A 248 1.73 -5.56 -18.75
C ASN A 248 0.29 -5.25 -18.29
N ALA A 249 0.16 -4.27 -17.41
CA ALA A 249 -1.07 -3.86 -16.77
C ALA A 249 -2.00 -3.06 -17.70
N GLY A 250 -1.53 -2.56 -18.85
CA GLY A 250 -2.33 -1.76 -19.79
C GLY A 250 -1.90 -1.81 -21.25
N LYS A 251 -2.85 -1.63 -22.19
CA LYS A 251 -2.54 -1.58 -23.63
C LYS A 251 -1.77 -0.31 -23.99
N ILE A 252 -0.86 -0.43 -24.98
CA ILE A 252 0.11 0.55 -25.51
C ILE A 252 -0.41 2.01 -25.69
N PHE A 253 -1.72 2.24 -25.82
CA PHE A 253 -2.33 3.57 -25.98
C PHE A 253 -2.87 4.21 -24.69
N THR A 254 -2.64 3.63 -23.52
CA THR A 254 -3.18 4.12 -22.24
C THR A 254 -2.12 4.66 -21.27
N SER A 255 -0.85 4.74 -21.71
CA SER A 255 0.36 5.11 -20.94
C SER A 255 0.41 6.54 -20.39
N TRP A 256 -0.68 7.31 -20.51
CA TRP A 256 -0.78 8.68 -20.00
C TRP A 256 -2.15 9.04 -19.40
N ASN A 257 -3.03 8.05 -19.19
CA ASN A 257 -4.39 8.27 -18.68
C ASN A 257 -4.63 7.43 -17.41
N PRO A 258 -5.33 7.93 -16.36
CA PRO A 258 -5.76 7.19 -15.16
C PRO A 258 -6.26 5.75 -15.33
N LEU A 259 -6.61 5.31 -16.54
CA LEU A 259 -7.06 3.95 -16.84
C LEU A 259 -5.95 2.89 -16.84
N SER A 260 -4.71 3.19 -17.28
CA SER A 260 -3.60 2.21 -17.29
C SER A 260 -3.10 1.90 -15.88
N HIS A 261 -2.95 2.94 -15.06
CA HIS A 261 -2.58 2.81 -13.66
C HIS A 261 -3.65 2.07 -12.83
N ASN A 262 -4.90 2.04 -13.27
CA ASN A 262 -5.94 1.19 -12.68
C ASN A 262 -5.98 -0.23 -13.27
N GLY A 263 -5.20 -0.52 -14.30
CA GLY A 263 -5.14 -1.81 -14.97
C GLY A 263 -4.63 -2.95 -14.07
N TYR A 264 -3.71 -2.64 -13.16
CA TYR A 264 -3.16 -3.58 -12.17
C TYR A 264 -4.23 -4.37 -11.42
N TRP A 265 -5.32 -3.70 -11.01
CA TRP A 265 -6.41 -4.33 -10.23
C TRP A 265 -7.08 -5.51 -10.93
N LYS A 266 -6.90 -5.63 -12.26
CA LYS A 266 -7.49 -6.69 -13.09
C LYS A 266 -6.44 -7.60 -13.71
N ASP A 267 -5.17 -7.28 -13.55
CA ASP A 267 -4.07 -7.92 -14.25
C ASP A 267 -3.79 -9.33 -13.70
N ARG A 268 -3.71 -10.31 -14.60
CA ARG A 268 -3.48 -11.71 -14.24
C ARG A 268 -2.14 -11.94 -13.59
N ASP A 269 -1.11 -11.26 -14.08
CA ASP A 269 0.25 -11.37 -13.59
C ASP A 269 0.40 -10.69 -12.22
N LEU A 270 -0.64 -10.00 -11.73
CA LEU A 270 -0.76 -9.57 -10.33
C LEU A 270 -1.69 -10.47 -9.49
N TYR A 271 -2.94 -10.70 -9.91
CA TYR A 271 -3.91 -11.37 -9.05
C TYR A 271 -3.60 -12.86 -8.83
N GLU A 272 -2.96 -13.54 -9.79
CA GLU A 272 -2.57 -14.95 -9.62
C GLU A 272 -1.45 -15.12 -8.60
N PRO A 273 -0.34 -14.35 -8.65
CA PRO A 273 0.66 -14.36 -7.59
C PRO A 273 0.12 -13.96 -6.21
N VAL A 274 -0.79 -12.98 -6.14
CA VAL A 274 -1.45 -12.60 -4.87
C VAL A 274 -2.24 -13.78 -4.30
N ALA A 275 -3.04 -14.46 -5.12
CA ALA A 275 -3.79 -15.65 -4.69
C ALA A 275 -2.86 -16.78 -4.24
N ALA A 276 -1.80 -17.07 -5.00
CA ALA A 276 -0.81 -18.08 -4.65
C ALA A 276 -0.09 -17.73 -3.33
N ARG A 277 0.20 -16.44 -3.09
CA ARG A 277 0.81 -15.97 -1.83
C ARG A 277 -0.14 -16.18 -0.65
N ILE A 278 -1.42 -15.86 -0.81
CA ILE A 278 -2.45 -16.11 0.21
C ILE A 278 -2.54 -17.60 0.52
N GLN A 279 -2.62 -18.46 -0.49
CA GLN A 279 -2.67 -19.92 -0.30
C GLN A 279 -1.42 -20.44 0.42
N LYS A 280 -0.24 -19.95 0.07
CA LYS A 280 1.02 -20.32 0.73
C LYS A 280 1.04 -19.89 2.20
N VAL A 281 0.54 -18.69 2.51
CA VAL A 281 0.42 -18.22 3.89
C VAL A 281 -0.58 -19.08 4.66
N LEU A 282 -1.76 -19.34 4.10
CA LEU A 282 -2.81 -20.17 4.72
C LEU A 282 -2.36 -21.61 4.99
N ALA A 283 -1.54 -22.19 4.11
CA ALA A 283 -0.98 -23.53 4.32
C ALA A 283 0.02 -23.61 5.48
N ALA A 284 0.55 -22.46 5.92
CA ALA A 284 1.54 -22.36 6.99
C ALA A 284 0.95 -21.85 8.33
N VAL A 285 -0.38 -21.68 8.43
CA VAL A 285 -1.13 -21.30 9.65
C VAL A 285 -2.16 -22.33 10.09
#